data_AF-A0AA39AHN3-F1
#
_entry.id   AF-A0AA39AHN3-F1
#
_cell.length_a   1.000
_cell.length_b   1.000
_cell.length_c   1.000
_cell.angle_alpha   90.00
_cell.angle_beta   90.00
_cell.angle_gamma   90.00
#
_symmetry.space_group_name_H-M   'P 1'
#
loop_
_entity.id
_entity.type
_entity.pdbx_description
1 polymer ?
#
loop_
_entity_poly.entity_id
_entity_poly.type
_entity_poly.pdbx_seq_one_letter_code
_entity_poly.pdbx_strand_id
1 'polypeptide(L)'
;MSYSEYTPCQDPVRARKFDRNMLKYRERHCPTKDELLLCLIPAPPKYKNPFKWPQSREYAWYDNIPHKELSIEKAVQNWIQVEGDRFRFPGGGTMFPRGADAYIDDINELIPLTGGTIRTAIDTGCGVASWGAYLLKRDILAMSFAPRDTHEAQVQFALERGVPAMIGVLASQRMPYPARAFDMAHCSRCLIPWNAYDGLFLLEVDRVLRPGGYWILSGPPIRWKKYWRGWERTQEDLKQEQDAIEDVATRLCWKKVIEKGDLAIWQKPINHIRCVESRKLIKTPHICKSDNPDTAWYRDMETCITPLPDVRDSEEVAGGALEKWPKRAFSVPPRISSGSLPGITAQNFQEDNELWKDRVGHYKQIINGLHQGRYRNVMDMNAYLGGFAAALLKYHVWVMNVLPANSNQDTLGVIYERGFIGTYHDWCEAFSTYPRTYDLIHASNVFSIYQDR
;
A
#
# COMPACT_ATOMS: atom_id res chain seq x y z
N MET A 1 -5.68 -23.90 17.45
CA MET A 1 -5.57 -23.52 16.01
C MET A 1 -6.69 -22.61 15.56
N SER A 2 -7.92 -22.71 16.08
CA SER A 2 -9.08 -21.91 15.62
C SER A 2 -8.86 -20.38 15.56
N TYR A 3 -7.97 -19.83 16.39
CA TYR A 3 -7.71 -18.39 16.45
C TYR A 3 -6.33 -17.97 15.92
N SER A 4 -5.49 -18.88 15.40
CA SER A 4 -4.12 -18.50 14.99
C SER A 4 -4.09 -17.44 13.90
N GLU A 5 -5.15 -17.35 13.10
CA GLU A 5 -5.34 -16.35 12.04
C GLU A 5 -6.45 -15.34 12.36
N TYR A 6 -6.74 -15.11 13.65
CA TYR A 6 -7.84 -14.26 14.08
C TYR A 6 -7.67 -12.82 13.60
N THR A 7 -8.53 -12.40 12.67
CA THR A 7 -8.61 -11.03 12.13
C THR A 7 -10.02 -10.49 12.37
N PRO A 8 -10.33 -9.96 13.56
CA PRO A 8 -11.72 -9.71 13.99
C PRO A 8 -12.49 -8.74 13.09
N CYS A 9 -11.82 -7.70 12.58
CA CYS A 9 -12.45 -6.76 11.66
C CYS A 9 -12.57 -7.30 10.22
N GLN A 10 -12.04 -8.49 9.94
CA GLN A 10 -12.11 -9.17 8.65
C GLN A 10 -12.67 -10.59 8.82
N ASP A 11 -13.54 -10.77 9.83
CA ASP A 11 -14.12 -12.06 10.15
C ASP A 11 -15.06 -12.54 9.02
N PRO A 12 -14.82 -13.72 8.41
CA PRO A 12 -15.62 -14.20 7.28
C PRO A 12 -17.09 -14.45 7.61
N VAL A 13 -17.44 -14.78 8.86
CA VAL A 13 -18.82 -15.05 9.26
C VAL A 13 -19.59 -13.75 9.41
N ARG A 14 -18.99 -12.73 10.04
CA ARG A 14 -19.52 -11.38 10.15
C ARG A 14 -19.64 -10.71 8.79
N ALA A 15 -18.60 -10.78 7.98
CA ALA A 15 -18.55 -10.24 6.62
C ALA A 15 -19.79 -10.61 5.80
N ARG A 16 -20.23 -11.88 5.84
CA ARG A 16 -21.39 -12.39 5.08
C ARG A 16 -22.73 -11.71 5.41
N LYS A 17 -22.82 -10.95 6.50
CA LYS A 17 -24.04 -10.21 6.90
C LYS A 17 -24.18 -8.86 6.19
N PHE A 18 -23.15 -8.41 5.48
CA PHE A 18 -23.10 -7.09 4.83
C PHE A 18 -23.34 -7.18 3.33
N ASP A 19 -23.62 -6.02 2.71
CA ASP A 19 -23.94 -5.90 1.28
C ASP A 19 -22.82 -6.48 0.39
N ARG A 20 -23.21 -7.24 -0.63
CA ARG A 20 -22.27 -7.79 -1.62
C ARG A 20 -21.91 -6.81 -2.73
N ASN A 21 -22.73 -5.78 -2.94
CA ASN A 21 -22.45 -4.73 -3.92
C ASN A 21 -21.11 -4.07 -3.61
N MET A 22 -20.31 -3.82 -4.66
CA MET A 22 -18.99 -3.21 -4.55
C MET A 22 -18.05 -3.94 -3.57
N LEU A 23 -18.27 -5.23 -3.31
CA LEU A 23 -17.50 -6.00 -2.33
C LEU A 23 -17.53 -5.41 -0.90
N LYS A 24 -18.56 -4.63 -0.53
CA LYS A 24 -18.70 -4.04 0.82
C LYS A 24 -18.57 -5.08 1.94
N TYR A 25 -19.07 -6.29 1.72
CA TYR A 25 -18.92 -7.41 2.65
C TYR A 25 -17.47 -7.79 2.97
N ARG A 26 -16.50 -7.43 2.12
CA ARG A 26 -15.05 -7.65 2.34
C ARG A 26 -14.34 -6.47 3.02
N GLU A 27 -15.05 -5.36 3.25
CA GLU A 27 -14.53 -4.23 4.02
C GLU A 27 -14.33 -4.61 5.50
N ARG A 28 -13.77 -3.67 6.26
CA ARG A 28 -13.58 -3.85 7.69
C ARG A 28 -14.92 -3.78 8.41
N HIS A 29 -15.30 -4.89 9.05
CA HIS A 29 -16.49 -4.99 9.90
C HIS A 29 -16.05 -5.44 11.29
N CYS A 30 -15.84 -4.50 12.20
CA CYS A 30 -15.29 -4.80 13.52
C CYS A 30 -16.35 -5.33 14.51
N PRO A 31 -15.95 -6.20 15.46
CA PRO A 31 -16.80 -6.61 16.58
C PRO A 31 -17.16 -5.44 17.51
N THR A 32 -18.30 -5.54 18.19
CA THR A 32 -18.63 -4.63 19.30
C THR A 32 -17.76 -4.92 20.53
N LYS A 33 -17.76 -4.01 21.52
CA LYS A 33 -16.97 -4.18 22.76
C LYS A 33 -17.24 -5.52 23.46
N ASP A 34 -18.49 -6.00 23.45
CA ASP A 34 -18.89 -7.25 24.11
C ASP A 34 -18.45 -8.52 23.35
N GLU A 35 -18.07 -8.38 22.08
CA GLU A 35 -17.60 -9.47 21.22
C GLU A 35 -16.06 -9.59 21.21
N LEU A 36 -15.35 -8.67 21.88
CA LEU A 36 -13.88 -8.61 21.87
C LEU A 36 -13.28 -9.74 22.72
N LEU A 37 -12.29 -10.42 22.13
CA LEU A 37 -11.42 -11.32 22.88
C LEU A 37 -10.37 -10.50 23.66
N LEU A 38 -10.32 -10.70 24.97
CA LEU A 38 -9.36 -10.04 25.86
C LEU A 38 -8.07 -10.84 26.08
N CYS A 39 -7.97 -12.01 25.45
CA CYS A 39 -6.83 -12.92 25.60
C CYS A 39 -5.83 -12.76 24.45
N LEU A 40 -4.54 -12.92 24.78
CA LEU A 40 -3.49 -13.02 23.77
C LEU A 40 -3.70 -14.26 22.90
N ILE A 41 -3.66 -14.08 21.58
CA ILE A 41 -3.76 -15.20 20.63
C ILE A 41 -2.43 -15.99 20.61
N PRO A 42 -2.42 -17.28 20.99
CA PRO A 42 -1.20 -18.07 21.01
C PRO A 42 -0.67 -18.31 19.59
N ALA A 43 0.65 -18.48 19.49
CA ALA A 43 1.26 -18.92 18.23
C ALA A 43 0.81 -20.35 17.86
N PRO A 44 0.80 -20.71 16.56
CA PRO A 44 0.64 -22.10 16.14
C PRO A 44 1.64 -23.04 16.84
N PRO A 45 1.30 -24.31 17.06
CA PRO A 45 2.26 -25.30 17.53
C PRO A 45 3.49 -25.33 16.63
N LYS A 46 4.69 -25.36 17.22
CA LYS A 46 5.99 -25.36 16.52
C LYS A 46 6.33 -24.08 15.75
N TYR A 47 5.63 -22.97 16.01
CA TYR A 47 6.01 -21.66 15.46
C TYR A 47 7.48 -21.36 15.74
N LYS A 48 8.18 -20.86 14.72
CA LYS A 48 9.60 -20.49 14.77
C LYS A 48 9.76 -19.01 14.46
N ASN A 49 10.84 -18.41 14.97
CA ASN A 49 11.22 -17.07 14.54
C ASN A 49 11.42 -17.04 13.01
N PRO A 50 10.93 -16.02 12.31
CA PRO A 50 11.16 -15.85 10.88
C PRO A 50 12.65 -15.86 10.52
N PHE A 51 12.95 -16.20 9.26
CA PHE A 51 14.31 -16.09 8.74
C PHE A 51 14.78 -14.62 8.81
N LYS A 52 16.09 -14.40 8.85
CA LYS A 52 16.62 -13.03 8.77
C LYS A 52 16.50 -12.48 7.36
N TRP A 53 16.28 -11.18 7.22
CA TRP A 53 16.39 -10.52 5.92
C TRP A 53 17.84 -10.58 5.42
N PRO A 54 18.11 -10.84 4.11
CA PRO A 54 17.15 -10.99 3.01
C PRO A 54 16.65 -12.42 2.76
N GLN A 55 17.08 -13.42 3.53
CA GLN A 55 16.65 -14.82 3.34
C GLN A 55 15.13 -14.98 3.50
N SER A 56 14.51 -14.24 4.43
CA SER A 56 13.06 -14.24 4.62
C SER A 56 12.27 -13.81 3.39
N ARG A 57 12.88 -13.06 2.47
CA ARG A 57 12.23 -12.72 1.19
C ARG A 57 11.81 -13.97 0.42
N GLU A 58 12.61 -15.03 0.47
CA GLU A 58 12.42 -16.24 -0.33
C GLU A 58 11.89 -17.42 0.49
N TYR A 59 11.91 -17.34 1.83
CA TYR A 59 11.53 -18.45 2.69
C TYR A 59 10.67 -18.04 3.89
N ALA A 60 9.71 -18.91 4.23
CA ALA A 60 8.98 -18.88 5.50
C ALA A 60 8.90 -20.30 6.08
N TRP A 61 8.71 -20.44 7.38
CA TRP A 61 8.51 -21.75 8.00
C TRP A 61 7.10 -22.28 7.73
N TYR A 62 6.99 -23.58 7.47
CA TYR A 62 5.68 -24.21 7.26
C TYR A 62 4.77 -24.05 8.48
N ASP A 63 5.30 -24.36 9.67
CA ASP A 63 4.54 -24.33 10.92
C ASP A 63 4.08 -22.91 11.34
N ASN A 64 4.64 -21.85 10.74
CA ASN A 64 4.19 -20.48 10.99
C ASN A 64 2.86 -20.16 10.29
N ILE A 65 2.61 -20.78 9.13
CA ILE A 65 1.41 -20.63 8.31
C ILE A 65 1.05 -22.03 7.75
N PRO A 66 0.48 -22.95 8.56
CA PRO A 66 0.39 -24.38 8.23
C PRO A 66 -0.72 -24.71 7.20
N HIS A 67 -0.77 -23.95 6.09
CA HIS A 67 -1.73 -24.01 5.00
C HIS A 67 -1.03 -24.45 3.71
N LYS A 68 -1.51 -25.52 3.08
CA LYS A 68 -0.95 -26.05 1.81
C LYS A 68 -1.76 -25.65 0.59
N GLU A 69 -2.97 -25.17 0.78
CA GLU A 69 -3.99 -24.90 -0.21
C GLU A 69 -3.42 -24.02 -1.33
N LEU A 70 -2.79 -22.90 -0.96
CA LEU A 70 -2.15 -21.99 -1.92
C LEU A 70 -1.02 -22.66 -2.72
N SER A 71 -0.23 -23.54 -2.09
CA SER A 71 0.85 -24.28 -2.77
C SER A 71 0.34 -25.33 -3.74
N ILE A 72 -0.87 -25.85 -3.52
CA ILE A 72 -1.53 -26.81 -4.40
C ILE A 72 -2.19 -26.07 -5.57
N GLU A 73 -2.99 -25.05 -5.27
CA GLU A 73 -3.76 -24.31 -6.28
C GLU A 73 -2.89 -23.45 -7.21
N LYS A 74 -1.78 -22.90 -6.71
CA LYS A 74 -0.89 -22.01 -7.46
C LYS A 74 0.44 -22.66 -7.83
N ALA A 75 0.55 -23.99 -7.72
CA ALA A 75 1.76 -24.75 -8.05
C ALA A 75 2.35 -24.39 -9.42
N VAL A 76 1.50 -24.33 -10.45
CA VAL A 76 1.89 -24.03 -11.84
C VAL A 76 2.39 -22.59 -12.02
N GLN A 77 1.99 -21.68 -11.14
CA GLN A 77 2.36 -20.26 -11.22
C GLN A 77 3.67 -19.94 -10.47
N ASN A 78 4.28 -20.92 -9.81
CA ASN A 78 5.47 -20.76 -8.98
C ASN A 78 5.32 -19.63 -7.94
N TRP A 79 4.14 -19.49 -7.33
CA TRP A 79 3.95 -18.50 -6.25
C TRP A 79 4.62 -18.93 -4.95
N ILE A 80 4.42 -20.20 -4.59
CA ILE A 80 4.89 -20.81 -3.35
C ILE A 80 5.11 -22.30 -3.60
N GLN A 81 6.19 -22.85 -3.03
CA GLN A 81 6.55 -24.26 -3.09
C GLN A 81 6.78 -24.76 -1.66
N VAL A 82 6.38 -26.00 -1.37
CA VAL A 82 6.66 -26.64 -0.07
C VAL A 82 7.96 -27.41 -0.19
N GLU A 83 8.97 -27.04 0.62
CA GLU A 83 10.29 -27.68 0.68
C GLU A 83 10.55 -28.17 2.10
N GLY A 84 10.19 -29.43 2.39
CA GLY A 84 10.36 -30.01 3.73
C GLY A 84 9.51 -29.27 4.78
N ASP A 85 10.18 -28.60 5.73
CA ASP A 85 9.55 -27.80 6.79
C ASP A 85 9.43 -26.30 6.45
N ARG A 86 9.59 -25.94 5.17
CA ARG A 86 9.63 -24.55 4.68
C ARG A 86 8.68 -24.33 3.51
N PHE A 87 8.25 -23.09 3.36
CA PHE A 87 7.76 -22.55 2.11
C PHE A 87 8.88 -21.79 1.40
N ARG A 88 8.97 -21.97 0.08
CA ARG A 88 9.84 -21.20 -0.80
C ARG A 88 9.00 -20.33 -1.74
N PHE A 89 9.41 -19.08 -1.90
CA PHE A 89 8.76 -18.06 -2.73
C PHE A 89 9.74 -17.65 -3.83
N PRO A 90 9.70 -18.28 -5.01
CA PRO A 90 10.65 -17.99 -6.09
C PRO A 90 10.35 -16.66 -6.80
N GLY A 91 9.35 -15.91 -6.31
CA GLY A 91 8.90 -14.65 -6.91
C GLY A 91 8.13 -14.84 -8.20
N GLY A 92 7.64 -16.04 -8.50
CA GLY A 92 6.85 -16.34 -9.69
C GLY A 92 5.43 -15.80 -9.61
N GLY A 93 4.82 -15.62 -10.78
CA GLY A 93 3.44 -15.18 -10.91
C GLY A 93 2.92 -15.32 -12.32
N THR A 94 1.59 -15.31 -12.49
CA THR A 94 0.96 -15.50 -13.80
C THR A 94 1.43 -14.45 -14.82
N MET A 95 1.67 -13.21 -14.36
CA MET A 95 2.17 -12.12 -15.22
C MET A 95 3.68 -11.95 -15.19
N PHE A 96 4.39 -12.69 -14.34
CA PHE A 96 5.84 -12.64 -14.23
C PHE A 96 6.42 -14.06 -14.22
N PRO A 97 6.30 -14.81 -15.34
CA PRO A 97 6.76 -16.20 -15.45
C PRO A 97 8.28 -16.33 -15.34
N ARG A 98 9.03 -15.24 -15.61
CA ARG A 98 10.48 -15.12 -15.40
C ARG A 98 10.86 -14.67 -13.98
N GLY A 99 9.88 -14.56 -13.08
CA GLY A 99 10.01 -14.02 -11.73
C GLY A 99 9.82 -12.50 -11.66
N ALA A 100 9.47 -12.02 -10.45
CA ALA A 100 9.15 -10.62 -10.17
C ALA A 100 10.32 -9.66 -10.47
N ASP A 101 11.58 -10.10 -10.31
CA ASP A 101 12.75 -9.26 -10.59
C ASP A 101 12.84 -8.88 -12.08
N ALA A 102 12.72 -9.87 -12.97
CA ALA A 102 12.75 -9.65 -14.42
C ALA A 102 11.55 -8.80 -14.89
N TYR A 103 10.40 -8.97 -14.24
CA TYR A 103 9.22 -8.14 -14.50
C TYR A 103 9.42 -6.68 -14.06
N ILE A 104 10.08 -6.44 -12.92
CA ILE A 104 10.46 -5.10 -12.49
C ILE A 104 11.50 -4.49 -13.45
N ASP A 105 12.43 -5.28 -13.98
CA ASP A 105 13.36 -4.83 -15.02
C ASP A 105 12.62 -4.43 -16.31
N ASP A 106 11.64 -5.24 -16.74
CA ASP A 106 10.78 -4.90 -17.89
C ASP A 106 10.05 -3.57 -17.66
N ILE A 107 9.58 -3.27 -16.44
CA ILE A 107 8.98 -1.96 -16.11
C ILE A 107 10.05 -0.85 -16.13
N ASN A 108 11.25 -1.11 -15.60
CA ASN A 108 12.34 -0.14 -15.55
C ASN A 108 12.85 0.26 -16.95
N GLU A 109 12.68 -0.59 -17.96
CA GLU A 109 12.91 -0.21 -19.37
C GLU A 109 11.89 0.80 -19.91
N LEU A 110 10.69 0.87 -19.31
CA LEU A 110 9.57 1.69 -19.78
C LEU A 110 9.43 3.01 -19.02
N ILE A 111 9.71 2.99 -17.72
CA ILE A 111 9.73 4.16 -16.85
C ILE A 111 10.93 4.06 -15.89
N PRO A 112 11.55 5.19 -15.50
CA PRO A 112 12.72 5.15 -14.63
C PRO A 112 12.33 4.75 -13.20
N LEU A 113 12.56 3.48 -12.84
CA LEU A 113 12.47 3.01 -11.45
C LEU A 113 13.77 3.27 -10.67
N THR A 114 14.85 3.57 -11.40
CA THR A 114 16.16 3.92 -10.83
C THR A 114 16.32 5.44 -10.81
N GLY A 115 16.98 5.98 -9.77
CA GLY A 115 17.23 7.42 -9.62
C GLY A 115 16.43 8.11 -8.50
N GLY A 116 15.65 7.35 -7.72
CA GLY A 116 15.07 7.83 -6.44
C GLY A 116 13.86 8.75 -6.56
N THR A 117 13.34 8.99 -7.78
CA THR A 117 12.08 9.73 -7.99
C THR A 117 10.88 8.91 -7.51
N ILE A 118 10.82 7.63 -7.89
CA ILE A 118 9.83 6.68 -7.38
C ILE A 118 10.42 6.06 -6.11
N ARG A 119 9.71 6.19 -4.99
CA ARG A 119 10.13 5.65 -3.70
C ARG A 119 9.03 4.83 -3.03
N THR A 120 7.78 5.26 -3.15
CA THR A 120 6.62 4.63 -2.53
C THR A 120 5.68 4.09 -3.61
N ALA A 121 5.21 2.86 -3.42
CA ALA A 121 4.25 2.25 -4.32
C ALA A 121 3.06 1.66 -3.57
N ILE A 122 1.91 1.58 -4.23
CA ILE A 122 0.75 0.83 -3.76
C ILE A 122 0.44 -0.30 -4.73
N ASP A 123 0.18 -1.49 -4.19
CA ASP A 123 -0.01 -2.71 -4.98
C ASP A 123 -1.34 -3.37 -4.61
N THR A 124 -2.30 -3.34 -5.53
CA THR A 124 -3.68 -3.76 -5.28
C THR A 124 -3.90 -5.19 -5.77
N GLY A 125 -4.43 -6.07 -4.92
CA GLY A 125 -4.70 -7.46 -5.29
C GLY A 125 -3.44 -8.33 -5.38
N CYS A 126 -2.35 -7.89 -4.76
CA CYS A 126 -1.11 -8.65 -4.73
C CYS A 126 -1.21 -9.76 -3.71
N GLY A 127 -1.02 -11.02 -4.14
CA GLY A 127 -1.14 -12.17 -3.26
C GLY A 127 -0.04 -12.21 -2.20
N VAL A 128 1.05 -12.94 -2.48
CA VAL A 128 2.17 -13.08 -1.52
C VAL A 128 3.18 -11.91 -1.59
N ALA A 129 2.75 -10.73 -2.07
CA ALA A 129 3.57 -9.52 -2.17
C ALA A 129 4.89 -9.67 -2.97
N SER A 130 4.97 -10.57 -3.94
CA SER A 130 6.22 -10.83 -4.69
C SER A 130 6.77 -9.58 -5.38
N TRP A 131 5.91 -8.77 -6.00
CA TRP A 131 6.33 -7.51 -6.63
C TRP A 131 6.94 -6.55 -5.60
N GLY A 132 6.24 -6.29 -4.50
CA GLY A 132 6.75 -5.45 -3.41
C GLY A 132 8.04 -5.98 -2.78
N ALA A 133 8.18 -7.30 -2.63
CA ALA A 133 9.35 -7.93 -2.06
C ALA A 133 10.62 -7.72 -2.90
N TYR A 134 10.50 -7.71 -4.22
CA TYR A 134 11.62 -7.53 -5.15
C TYR A 134 11.89 -6.06 -5.48
N LEU A 135 10.89 -5.18 -5.38
CA LEU A 135 11.07 -3.72 -5.48
C LEU A 135 12.02 -3.15 -4.42
N LEU A 136 12.14 -3.81 -3.26
CA LEU A 136 13.08 -3.43 -2.22
C LEU A 136 14.55 -3.42 -2.71
N LYS A 137 14.90 -4.19 -3.75
CA LYS A 137 16.24 -4.13 -4.38
C LYS A 137 16.49 -2.81 -5.13
N ARG A 138 15.43 -2.06 -5.48
CA ARG A 138 15.50 -0.76 -6.17
C ARG A 138 15.22 0.41 -5.22
N ASP A 139 15.28 0.18 -3.91
CA ASP A 139 14.89 1.16 -2.89
C ASP A 139 13.46 1.70 -3.09
N ILE A 140 12.54 0.86 -3.59
CA ILE A 140 11.12 1.19 -3.68
C ILE A 140 10.37 0.38 -2.62
N LEU A 141 9.62 1.09 -1.78
CA LEU A 141 8.83 0.53 -0.70
C LEU A 141 7.37 0.46 -1.12
N ALA A 142 6.88 -0.75 -1.39
CA ALA A 142 5.50 -0.99 -1.77
C ALA A 142 4.64 -1.35 -0.54
N MET A 143 3.46 -0.76 -0.46
CA MET A 143 2.39 -1.26 0.40
C MET A 143 1.47 -2.16 -0.41
N SER A 144 1.57 -3.48 -0.19
CA SER A 144 0.68 -4.44 -0.84
C SER A 144 -0.59 -4.62 0.00
N PHE A 145 -1.75 -4.63 -0.65
CA PHE A 145 -2.97 -5.01 0.05
C PHE A 145 -3.87 -5.90 -0.79
N ALA A 146 -4.53 -6.83 -0.10
CA ALA A 146 -5.45 -7.78 -0.67
C ALA A 146 -6.54 -8.12 0.37
N PRO A 147 -7.75 -8.50 -0.07
CA PRO A 147 -8.80 -8.92 0.85
C PRO A 147 -8.36 -10.16 1.61
N ARG A 148 -9.00 -10.46 2.76
CA ARG A 148 -8.80 -11.75 3.42
C ARG A 148 -9.21 -12.85 2.43
N ASP A 149 -8.24 -13.67 2.03
CA ASP A 149 -8.41 -14.67 0.99
C ASP A 149 -9.30 -15.83 1.47
N THR A 150 -10.04 -16.43 0.55
CA THR A 150 -10.72 -17.72 0.72
C THR A 150 -9.76 -18.91 0.67
N HIS A 151 -8.58 -18.75 0.06
CA HIS A 151 -7.53 -19.78 -0.05
C HIS A 151 -6.44 -19.68 1.04
N GLU A 152 -6.74 -18.92 2.10
CA GLU A 152 -5.98 -18.72 3.34
C GLU A 152 -4.62 -17.98 3.18
N ALA A 153 -4.41 -16.97 4.03
CA ALA A 153 -3.11 -16.40 4.42
C ALA A 153 -2.21 -15.64 3.39
N GLN A 154 -2.64 -15.22 2.20
CA GLN A 154 -1.77 -14.48 1.23
C GLN A 154 -1.00 -13.28 1.84
N VAL A 155 -1.73 -12.36 2.50
CA VAL A 155 -1.13 -11.22 3.22
C VAL A 155 -0.25 -11.68 4.38
N GLN A 156 -0.63 -12.76 5.08
CA GLN A 156 0.18 -13.32 6.17
C GLN A 156 1.51 -13.87 5.65
N PHE A 157 1.55 -14.54 4.50
CA PHE A 157 2.78 -14.99 3.87
C PHE A 157 3.72 -13.82 3.56
N ALA A 158 3.19 -12.71 3.03
CA ALA A 158 3.99 -11.51 2.81
C ALA A 158 4.61 -10.98 4.12
N LEU A 159 3.81 -10.93 5.18
CA LEU A 159 4.22 -10.44 6.49
C LEU A 159 5.27 -11.34 7.15
N GLU A 160 5.09 -12.67 7.14
CA GLU A 160 6.07 -13.63 7.68
C GLU A 160 7.41 -13.61 6.92
N ARG A 161 7.41 -13.15 5.66
CA ARG A 161 8.62 -12.94 4.84
C ARG A 161 9.30 -11.59 5.09
N GLY A 162 8.66 -10.71 5.84
CA GLY A 162 9.19 -9.39 6.14
C GLY A 162 8.88 -8.33 5.06
N VAL A 163 7.78 -8.50 4.33
CA VAL A 163 7.34 -7.63 3.22
C VAL A 163 6.12 -6.81 3.67
N PRO A 164 6.07 -5.48 3.42
CA PRO A 164 4.93 -4.68 3.84
C PRO A 164 3.65 -5.12 3.15
N ALA A 165 2.66 -5.52 3.95
CA ALA A 165 1.35 -5.86 3.47
C ALA A 165 0.25 -5.59 4.50
N MET A 166 -0.98 -5.42 4.04
CA MET A 166 -2.15 -5.21 4.88
C MET A 166 -3.38 -5.87 4.28
N ILE A 167 -4.32 -6.30 5.14
CA ILE A 167 -5.62 -6.74 4.65
C ILE A 167 -6.44 -5.52 4.25
N GLY A 168 -6.95 -5.50 3.03
CA GLY A 168 -7.75 -4.39 2.53
C GLY A 168 -8.41 -4.71 1.19
N VAL A 169 -9.38 -3.90 0.80
CA VAL A 169 -10.10 -4.06 -0.47
C VAL A 169 -10.46 -2.69 -1.02
N LEU A 170 -10.44 -2.55 -2.35
CA LEU A 170 -11.09 -1.42 -3.02
C LEU A 170 -12.57 -1.76 -3.16
N ALA A 171 -13.42 -1.09 -2.38
CA ALA A 171 -14.84 -1.38 -2.27
C ALA A 171 -15.70 -0.11 -2.33
N SER A 172 -16.23 0.38 -1.21
CA SER A 172 -16.98 1.63 -1.13
C SER A 172 -16.26 2.72 -0.34
N GLN A 173 -15.38 2.33 0.59
CA GLN A 173 -14.58 3.25 1.39
C GLN A 173 -13.23 3.58 0.75
N ARG A 174 -12.72 4.79 1.03
CA ARG A 174 -11.37 5.24 0.67
C ARG A 174 -10.33 4.31 1.30
N MET A 175 -9.21 4.10 0.61
CA MET A 175 -8.04 3.44 1.18
C MET A 175 -7.49 4.30 2.33
N PRO A 176 -6.99 3.70 3.43
CA PRO A 176 -6.60 4.41 4.66
C PRO A 176 -5.23 5.11 4.53
N TYR A 177 -5.05 5.85 3.44
CA TYR A 177 -3.87 6.61 3.07
C TYR A 177 -4.29 8.06 2.70
N PRO A 178 -3.42 9.05 2.92
CA PRO A 178 -3.68 10.44 2.56
C PRO A 178 -3.70 10.60 1.04
N ALA A 179 -4.19 11.75 0.56
CA ALA A 179 -4.06 12.08 -0.84
C ALA A 179 -2.58 12.32 -1.18
N ARG A 180 -2.20 12.01 -2.42
CA ARG A 180 -0.81 12.16 -2.92
C ARG A 180 0.20 11.38 -2.06
N ALA A 181 -0.16 10.18 -1.62
CA ALA A 181 0.70 9.30 -0.82
C ALA A 181 1.81 8.65 -1.66
N PHE A 182 1.45 8.00 -2.77
CA PHE A 182 2.33 7.09 -3.51
C PHE A 182 2.87 7.70 -4.81
N ASP A 183 4.10 7.35 -5.18
CA ASP A 183 4.70 7.74 -6.46
C ASP A 183 4.26 6.82 -7.61
N MET A 184 3.85 5.59 -7.28
CA MET A 184 3.44 4.57 -8.24
C MET A 184 2.29 3.71 -7.70
N ALA A 185 1.34 3.34 -8.55
CA ALA A 185 0.29 2.39 -8.25
C ALA A 185 0.33 1.23 -9.26
N HIS A 186 0.12 0.01 -8.79
CA HIS A 186 0.26 -1.20 -9.59
C HIS A 186 -0.89 -2.17 -9.36
N CYS A 187 -1.35 -2.77 -10.45
CA CYS A 187 -2.24 -3.93 -10.45
C CYS A 187 -1.77 -4.94 -11.50
N SER A 188 -1.61 -6.18 -11.07
CA SER A 188 -1.34 -7.31 -11.96
C SER A 188 -2.44 -8.36 -11.80
N ARG A 189 -3.33 -8.48 -12.78
CA ARG A 189 -4.53 -9.33 -12.74
C ARG A 189 -5.34 -9.22 -11.44
N CYS A 190 -5.47 -8.02 -10.90
CA CYS A 190 -6.12 -7.79 -9.60
C CYS A 190 -7.66 -8.00 -9.62
N LEU A 191 -8.27 -8.23 -10.79
CA LEU A 191 -9.71 -8.42 -10.98
C LEU A 191 -10.59 -7.25 -10.48
N ILE A 192 -10.00 -6.07 -10.37
CA ILE A 192 -10.73 -4.84 -10.04
C ILE A 192 -11.38 -4.33 -11.33
N PRO A 193 -12.70 -4.13 -11.36
CA PRO A 193 -13.37 -3.59 -12.54
C PRO A 193 -13.16 -2.07 -12.59
N TRP A 194 -11.99 -1.64 -13.07
CA TRP A 194 -11.50 -0.26 -13.03
C TRP A 194 -12.44 0.78 -13.67
N ASN A 195 -13.26 0.36 -14.62
CA ASN A 195 -14.25 1.21 -15.30
C ASN A 195 -15.63 1.22 -14.62
N ALA A 196 -15.89 0.36 -13.64
CA ALA A 196 -17.18 0.28 -12.98
C ALA A 196 -17.45 1.49 -12.08
N TYR A 197 -18.73 1.70 -11.74
CA TYR A 197 -19.19 2.76 -10.84
C TYR A 197 -18.67 4.15 -11.25
N ASP A 198 -18.78 4.48 -12.54
CA ASP A 198 -18.26 5.71 -13.14
C ASP A 198 -16.74 5.94 -12.98
N GLY A 199 -15.97 4.87 -12.81
CA GLY A 199 -14.52 4.92 -12.62
C GLY A 199 -14.08 5.13 -11.16
N LEU A 200 -14.97 4.88 -10.19
CA LEU A 200 -14.73 5.11 -8.75
C LEU A 200 -13.39 4.57 -8.24
N PHE A 201 -13.00 3.36 -8.67
CA PHE A 201 -11.74 2.75 -8.21
C PHE A 201 -10.51 3.47 -8.76
N LEU A 202 -10.55 3.95 -10.01
CA LEU A 202 -9.47 4.77 -10.57
C LEU A 202 -9.45 6.17 -9.96
N LEU A 203 -10.60 6.72 -9.57
CA LEU A 203 -10.66 7.99 -8.82
C LEU A 203 -9.98 7.87 -7.45
N GLU A 204 -10.12 6.73 -6.77
CA GLU A 204 -9.42 6.48 -5.51
C GLU A 204 -7.92 6.25 -5.70
N VAL A 205 -7.51 5.57 -6.77
CA VAL A 205 -6.08 5.52 -7.16
C VAL A 205 -5.58 6.92 -7.47
N ASP A 206 -6.34 7.74 -8.21
CA ASP A 206 -5.98 9.13 -8.48
C ASP A 206 -5.79 9.92 -7.19
N ARG A 207 -6.69 9.80 -6.22
CA ARG A 207 -6.56 10.48 -4.93
C ARG A 207 -5.21 10.19 -4.26
N VAL A 208 -4.85 8.91 -4.13
CA VAL A 208 -3.63 8.51 -3.40
C VAL A 208 -2.36 8.62 -4.24
N LEU A 209 -2.47 8.71 -5.57
CA LEU A 209 -1.33 8.85 -6.46
C LEU A 209 -0.87 10.32 -6.50
N ARG A 210 0.45 10.52 -6.36
CA ARG A 210 1.07 11.84 -6.44
C ARG A 210 0.92 12.44 -7.84
N PRO A 211 0.86 13.78 -7.96
CA PRO A 211 0.94 14.43 -9.27
C PRO A 211 2.22 14.01 -10.01
N GLY A 212 2.09 13.61 -11.27
CA GLY A 212 3.19 13.02 -12.05
C GLY A 212 3.47 11.54 -11.79
N GLY A 213 2.79 10.91 -10.83
CA GLY A 213 2.95 9.49 -10.50
C GLY A 213 2.41 8.57 -11.59
N TYR A 214 2.83 7.30 -11.53
CA TYR A 214 2.50 6.30 -12.55
C TYR A 214 1.47 5.29 -12.06
N TRP A 215 0.53 4.92 -12.92
CA TRP A 215 -0.32 3.75 -12.73
C TRP A 215 0.04 2.67 -13.75
N ILE A 216 0.27 1.45 -13.28
CA ILE A 216 0.66 0.29 -14.08
C ILE A 216 -0.45 -0.75 -13.98
N LEU A 217 -1.03 -1.10 -15.12
CA LEU A 217 -1.95 -2.23 -15.26
C LEU A 217 -1.28 -3.35 -16.05
N SER A 218 -1.36 -4.57 -15.52
CA SER A 218 -0.78 -5.73 -16.15
C SER A 218 -1.71 -6.95 -16.18
N GLY A 219 -1.72 -7.63 -17.33
CA GLY A 219 -2.67 -8.71 -17.61
C GLY A 219 -3.98 -8.21 -18.21
N PRO A 220 -5.05 -9.02 -18.23
CA PRO A 220 -6.30 -8.66 -18.89
C PRO A 220 -6.83 -7.31 -18.36
N PRO A 221 -7.31 -6.42 -19.25
CA PRO A 221 -7.48 -6.65 -20.68
C PRO A 221 -6.22 -6.37 -21.54
N ILE A 222 -5.12 -5.89 -20.97
CA ILE A 222 -3.91 -5.50 -21.72
C ILE A 222 -3.35 -6.68 -22.51
N ARG A 223 -2.99 -6.46 -23.79
CA ARG A 223 -2.50 -7.48 -24.73
C ARG A 223 -3.52 -8.55 -25.14
N TRP A 224 -4.81 -8.26 -25.03
CA TRP A 224 -5.91 -9.15 -25.45
C TRP A 224 -5.77 -9.66 -26.88
N LYS A 225 -5.23 -8.86 -27.81
CA LYS A 225 -4.99 -9.25 -29.22
C LYS A 225 -4.20 -10.55 -29.36
N LYS A 226 -3.34 -10.86 -28.38
CA LYS A 226 -2.52 -12.09 -28.37
C LYS A 226 -3.10 -13.21 -27.51
N TYR A 227 -3.68 -12.89 -26.35
CA TYR A 227 -3.94 -13.89 -25.29
C TYR A 227 -5.41 -14.16 -24.97
N TRP A 228 -6.37 -13.53 -25.65
CA TRP A 228 -7.81 -13.68 -25.39
C TRP A 228 -8.26 -15.14 -25.17
N ARG A 229 -7.81 -16.09 -26.01
CA ARG A 229 -8.16 -17.52 -25.89
C ARG A 229 -7.72 -18.13 -24.56
N GLY A 230 -6.53 -17.76 -24.07
CA GLY A 230 -5.99 -18.27 -22.81
C GLY A 230 -6.66 -17.69 -21.57
N TRP A 231 -7.55 -16.70 -21.74
CA TRP A 231 -8.34 -16.11 -20.67
C TRP A 231 -9.82 -16.51 -20.76
N GLU A 232 -10.18 -17.40 -21.71
CA GLU A 232 -11.55 -17.87 -21.91
C GLU A 232 -12.55 -16.72 -22.14
N ARG A 233 -12.10 -15.69 -22.85
CA ARG A 233 -12.82 -14.44 -23.12
C ARG A 233 -12.72 -14.05 -24.59
N THR A 234 -13.67 -13.27 -25.10
CA THR A 234 -13.68 -12.83 -26.50
C THR A 234 -12.76 -11.64 -26.72
N GLN A 235 -12.36 -11.39 -27.97
CA GLN A 235 -11.58 -10.19 -28.31
C GLN A 235 -12.41 -8.93 -28.06
N GLU A 236 -13.69 -8.99 -28.41
CA GLU A 236 -14.65 -7.89 -28.28
C GLU A 236 -14.83 -7.50 -26.82
N ASP A 237 -15.00 -8.46 -25.92
CA ASP A 237 -15.19 -8.17 -24.50
C ASP A 237 -13.94 -7.53 -23.86
N LEU A 238 -12.74 -8.00 -24.22
CA LEU A 238 -11.49 -7.50 -23.66
C LEU A 238 -11.16 -6.13 -24.24
N LYS A 239 -11.44 -5.93 -25.54
CA LYS A 239 -11.30 -4.62 -26.17
C LYS A 239 -12.23 -3.61 -25.52
N GLN A 240 -13.51 -3.96 -25.32
CA GLN A 240 -14.48 -3.07 -24.65
C GLN A 240 -14.03 -2.71 -23.23
N GLU A 241 -13.51 -3.68 -22.48
CA GLU A 241 -12.96 -3.43 -21.14
C GLU A 241 -11.75 -2.50 -21.19
N GLN A 242 -10.79 -2.74 -22.09
CA GLN A 242 -9.63 -1.86 -22.24
C GLN A 242 -10.04 -0.44 -22.67
N ASP A 243 -10.93 -0.31 -23.66
CA ASP A 243 -11.43 0.98 -24.14
C ASP A 243 -12.13 1.75 -23.01
N ALA A 244 -12.92 1.06 -22.17
CA ALA A 244 -13.60 1.68 -21.04
C ALA A 244 -12.63 2.15 -19.93
N ILE A 245 -11.55 1.40 -19.68
CA ILE A 245 -10.48 1.83 -18.76
C ILE A 245 -9.76 3.05 -19.32
N GLU A 246 -9.46 3.05 -20.63
CA GLU A 246 -8.82 4.18 -21.31
C GLU A 246 -9.70 5.43 -21.33
N ASP A 247 -11.02 5.29 -21.45
CA ASP A 247 -11.98 6.39 -21.29
C ASP A 247 -11.91 7.01 -19.89
N VAL A 248 -11.93 6.19 -18.84
CA VAL A 248 -11.81 6.70 -17.45
C VAL A 248 -10.48 7.42 -17.26
N ALA A 249 -9.37 6.82 -17.69
CA ALA A 249 -8.04 7.45 -17.57
C ALA A 249 -8.00 8.79 -18.33
N THR A 250 -8.59 8.86 -19.53
CA THR A 250 -8.70 10.10 -20.32
C THR A 250 -9.54 11.15 -19.59
N ARG A 251 -10.66 10.75 -18.99
CA ARG A 251 -11.52 11.62 -18.17
C ARG A 251 -10.86 12.12 -16.88
N LEU A 252 -9.87 11.39 -16.37
CA LEU A 252 -8.97 11.81 -15.29
C LEU A 252 -7.80 12.67 -15.77
N CYS A 253 -7.73 12.96 -17.08
CA CYS A 253 -6.62 13.67 -17.72
C CYS A 253 -5.27 12.94 -17.60
N TRP A 254 -5.29 11.62 -17.38
CA TRP A 254 -4.08 10.81 -17.37
C TRP A 254 -3.58 10.57 -18.79
N LYS A 255 -2.27 10.63 -18.96
CA LYS A 255 -1.62 10.33 -20.23
C LYS A 255 -1.18 8.88 -20.25
N LYS A 256 -1.60 8.11 -21.25
CA LYS A 256 -1.00 6.80 -21.52
C LYS A 256 0.43 7.01 -22.01
N VAL A 257 1.41 6.57 -21.23
CA VAL A 257 2.84 6.74 -21.52
C VAL A 257 3.29 5.69 -22.51
N ILE A 258 2.92 4.43 -22.26
CA ILE A 258 3.38 3.29 -23.04
C ILE A 258 2.50 2.06 -22.81
N GLU A 259 2.35 1.25 -23.85
CA GLU A 259 1.85 -0.12 -23.77
C GLU A 259 2.85 -1.04 -24.48
N LYS A 260 3.42 -2.00 -23.77
CA LYS A 260 4.39 -2.96 -24.31
C LYS A 260 4.19 -4.31 -23.65
N GLY A 261 3.99 -5.35 -24.46
CA GLY A 261 3.76 -6.69 -23.93
C GLY A 261 2.50 -6.70 -23.05
N ASP A 262 2.62 -7.23 -21.84
CA ASP A 262 1.50 -7.33 -20.88
C ASP A 262 1.41 -6.12 -19.94
N LEU A 263 2.06 -5.00 -20.27
CA LEU A 263 2.13 -3.79 -19.46
C LEU A 263 1.50 -2.62 -20.20
N ALA A 264 0.64 -1.88 -19.50
CA ALA A 264 0.24 -0.54 -19.90
C ALA A 264 0.48 0.41 -18.72
N ILE A 265 1.05 1.58 -19.01
CA ILE A 265 1.45 2.57 -18.02
C ILE A 265 0.82 3.91 -18.36
N TRP A 266 0.15 4.51 -17.39
CA TRP A 266 -0.39 5.86 -17.44
C TRP A 266 0.33 6.75 -16.44
N GLN A 267 0.33 8.06 -16.71
CA GLN A 267 0.88 9.07 -15.81
C GLN A 267 -0.21 10.08 -15.47
N LYS A 268 -0.39 10.29 -14.16
CA LYS A 268 -1.25 11.34 -13.61
C LYS A 268 -0.65 12.72 -13.92
N PRO A 269 -1.44 13.74 -14.27
CA PRO A 269 -0.89 15.08 -14.51
C PRO A 269 -0.23 15.65 -13.25
N ILE A 270 0.75 16.54 -13.45
CA ILE A 270 1.48 17.19 -12.34
C ILE A 270 0.66 18.29 -11.64
N ASN A 271 -0.41 18.77 -12.27
CA ASN A 271 -1.38 19.72 -11.74
C ASN A 271 -2.69 19.68 -12.56
N HIS A 272 -3.68 20.49 -12.17
CA HIS A 272 -4.99 20.51 -12.85
C HIS A 272 -5.13 21.54 -13.98
N ILE A 273 -4.13 22.40 -14.25
CA ILE A 273 -4.27 23.52 -15.22
C ILE A 273 -4.72 23.00 -16.61
N ARG A 274 -3.93 22.11 -17.21
CA ARG A 274 -4.24 21.55 -18.54
C ARG A 274 -5.50 20.66 -18.52
N CYS A 275 -5.77 20.01 -17.40
CA CYS A 275 -6.96 19.18 -17.24
C CYS A 275 -8.23 20.03 -17.27
N VAL A 276 -8.25 21.15 -16.54
CA VAL A 276 -9.37 22.11 -16.51
C VAL A 276 -9.61 22.72 -17.89
N GLU A 277 -8.56 23.06 -18.64
CA GLU A 277 -8.68 23.54 -20.02
C GLU A 277 -9.31 22.49 -20.94
N SER A 278 -8.91 21.23 -20.81
CA SER A 278 -9.41 20.11 -21.61
C SER A 278 -10.88 19.75 -21.38
N ARG A 279 -11.48 20.22 -20.27
CA ARG A 279 -12.91 20.00 -19.95
C ARG A 279 -13.87 20.54 -21.00
N LYS A 280 -13.43 21.52 -21.80
CA LYS A 280 -14.20 22.05 -22.92
C LYS A 280 -14.37 21.03 -24.06
N LEU A 281 -13.48 20.04 -24.13
CA LEU A 281 -13.41 19.03 -25.19
C LEU A 281 -13.82 17.63 -24.69
N ILE A 282 -13.53 17.31 -23.43
CA ILE A 282 -13.75 16.00 -22.83
C ILE A 282 -14.64 16.14 -21.59
N LYS A 283 -15.65 15.28 -21.46
CA LYS A 283 -16.53 15.24 -20.27
C LYS A 283 -15.79 14.63 -19.08
N THR A 284 -15.00 15.42 -18.37
CA THR A 284 -14.33 15.01 -17.12
C THR A 284 -15.31 15.03 -15.94
N PRO A 285 -15.18 14.14 -14.93
CA PRO A 285 -15.86 14.30 -13.66
C PRO A 285 -15.57 15.67 -13.04
N HIS A 286 -16.53 16.18 -12.27
CA HIS A 286 -16.33 17.43 -11.53
C HIS A 286 -15.24 17.26 -10.47
N ILE A 287 -14.66 18.37 -10.00
CA ILE A 287 -13.74 18.34 -8.85
C ILE A 287 -14.59 18.27 -7.58
N CYS A 288 -14.23 17.40 -6.65
CA CYS A 288 -14.93 17.29 -5.37
C CYS A 288 -14.89 18.61 -4.59
N LYS A 289 -15.96 18.92 -3.87
CA LYS A 289 -16.03 20.08 -2.96
C LYS A 289 -15.43 19.82 -1.57
N SER A 290 -14.89 18.63 -1.34
CA SER A 290 -14.39 18.18 -0.04
C SER A 290 -13.36 19.13 0.56
N ASP A 291 -13.54 19.47 1.84
CA ASP A 291 -12.64 20.36 2.59
C ASP A 291 -11.25 19.74 2.87
N ASN A 292 -11.15 18.40 2.98
CA ASN A 292 -9.87 17.72 3.21
C ASN A 292 -9.71 16.46 2.33
N PRO A 293 -8.81 16.49 1.32
CA PRO A 293 -8.42 15.33 0.51
C PRO A 293 -7.78 14.15 1.26
N ASP A 294 -7.11 14.42 2.39
CA ASP A 294 -6.32 13.43 3.14
C ASP A 294 -7.19 12.55 4.04
N THR A 295 -8.36 13.04 4.48
CA THR A 295 -9.29 12.26 5.29
C THR A 295 -9.72 10.98 4.58
N ALA A 296 -9.45 9.83 5.19
CA ALA A 296 -9.73 8.54 4.58
C ALA A 296 -10.29 7.48 5.54
N TRP A 297 -10.08 7.59 6.87
CA TRP A 297 -10.60 6.62 7.83
C TRP A 297 -12.13 6.61 7.83
N TYR A 298 -12.74 5.47 7.49
CA TYR A 298 -14.19 5.28 7.32
C TYR A 298 -14.90 6.36 6.50
N ARG A 299 -14.24 6.81 5.43
CA ARG A 299 -14.82 7.77 4.50
C ARG A 299 -15.18 7.08 3.20
N ASP A 300 -16.40 7.32 2.72
CA ASP A 300 -16.85 6.81 1.43
C ASP A 300 -16.05 7.45 0.27
N MET A 301 -15.83 6.66 -0.77
CA MET A 301 -15.31 7.17 -2.03
C MET A 301 -16.36 8.03 -2.74
N GLU A 302 -15.89 9.01 -3.51
CA GLU A 302 -16.75 9.96 -4.21
C GLU A 302 -16.48 9.87 -5.72
N THR A 303 -17.52 9.96 -6.55
CA THR A 303 -17.43 9.93 -8.03
C THR A 303 -17.00 11.28 -8.62
N CYS A 304 -15.96 11.89 -8.04
CA CYS A 304 -15.39 13.17 -8.43
C CYS A 304 -13.87 13.18 -8.30
N ILE A 305 -13.20 14.03 -9.08
CA ILE A 305 -11.73 14.16 -9.02
C ILE A 305 -11.36 14.87 -7.73
N THR A 306 -10.44 14.29 -6.96
CA THR A 306 -9.93 14.95 -5.75
C THR A 306 -9.14 16.21 -6.15
N PRO A 307 -9.40 17.38 -5.51
CA PRO A 307 -8.65 18.59 -5.80
C PRO A 307 -7.16 18.40 -5.47
N LEU A 308 -6.31 18.87 -6.37
CA LEU A 308 -4.89 19.07 -6.11
C LEU A 308 -4.67 20.51 -5.62
N PRO A 309 -3.64 20.78 -4.82
CA PRO A 309 -3.30 22.15 -4.42
C PRO A 309 -3.08 23.04 -5.65
N ASP A 310 -3.53 24.29 -5.57
CA ASP A 310 -3.38 25.24 -6.66
C ASP A 310 -1.91 25.54 -6.96
N VAL A 311 -1.64 25.79 -8.24
CA VAL A 311 -0.32 26.15 -8.77
C VAL A 311 -0.44 27.41 -9.61
N ARG A 312 0.68 28.13 -9.78
CA ARG A 312 0.71 29.37 -10.58
C ARG A 312 1.08 29.12 -12.03
N ASP A 313 1.85 28.07 -12.28
CA ASP A 313 2.38 27.72 -13.61
C ASP A 313 2.04 26.27 -13.99
N SER A 314 1.90 26.02 -15.31
CA SER A 314 1.56 24.69 -15.83
C SER A 314 2.66 23.65 -15.64
N GLU A 315 3.90 24.06 -15.38
CA GLU A 315 5.06 23.22 -15.11
C GLU A 315 5.29 22.97 -13.60
N GLU A 316 4.54 23.64 -12.72
CA GLU A 316 4.63 23.43 -11.27
C GLU A 316 3.94 22.13 -10.83
N VAL A 317 4.60 21.38 -9.95
CA VAL A 317 4.02 20.18 -9.33
C VAL A 317 3.08 20.58 -8.20
N ALA A 318 1.81 20.17 -8.29
CA ALA A 318 0.79 20.51 -7.31
C ALA A 318 1.12 19.98 -5.91
N GLY A 319 1.17 20.91 -4.96
CA GLY A 319 1.60 20.64 -3.59
C GLY A 319 3.08 20.31 -3.44
N GLY A 320 3.91 20.77 -4.37
CA GLY A 320 5.38 20.83 -4.28
C GLY A 320 6.11 19.61 -4.83
N ALA A 321 7.25 19.88 -5.48
CA ALA A 321 8.18 18.84 -5.90
C ALA A 321 8.90 18.25 -4.68
N LEU A 322 9.21 16.94 -4.76
CA LEU A 322 9.93 16.23 -3.71
C LEU A 322 11.38 16.00 -4.13
N GLU A 323 12.25 15.99 -3.13
CA GLU A 323 13.63 15.56 -3.31
C GLU A 323 13.69 14.07 -3.65
N LYS A 324 14.76 13.66 -4.34
CA LYS A 324 15.00 12.26 -4.70
C LYS A 324 15.44 11.46 -3.46
N TRP A 325 15.10 10.18 -3.43
CA TRP A 325 15.60 9.25 -2.44
C TRP A 325 17.14 9.09 -2.55
N PRO A 326 17.90 9.02 -1.43
CA PRO A 326 17.46 9.00 -0.03
C PRO A 326 17.34 10.37 0.65
N LYS A 327 17.74 11.47 -0.01
CA LYS A 327 17.70 12.83 0.56
C LYS A 327 16.28 13.21 1.02
N ARG A 328 15.26 12.75 0.28
CA ARG A 328 13.83 12.86 0.62
C ARG A 328 13.47 12.55 2.08
N ALA A 329 14.16 11.58 2.72
CA ALA A 329 13.85 11.16 4.09
C ALA A 329 14.06 12.26 5.15
N PHE A 330 14.95 13.22 4.87
CA PHE A 330 15.40 14.25 5.81
C PHE A 330 15.16 15.69 5.31
N SER A 331 14.69 15.85 4.07
CA SER A 331 14.26 17.16 3.56
C SER A 331 12.93 17.57 4.15
N VAL A 332 12.76 18.87 4.42
CA VAL A 332 11.49 19.44 4.91
C VAL A 332 10.40 19.19 3.86
N PRO A 333 9.31 18.49 4.20
CA PRO A 333 8.24 18.18 3.24
C PRO A 333 7.46 19.42 2.77
N PRO A 334 6.98 19.44 1.51
CA PRO A 334 6.20 20.55 0.97
C PRO A 334 5.00 20.98 1.82
N ARG A 335 4.28 20.04 2.45
CA ARG A 335 3.14 20.35 3.34
C ARG A 335 3.55 21.18 4.55
N ILE A 336 4.78 21.02 5.04
CA ILE A 336 5.32 21.82 6.14
C ILE A 336 5.76 23.17 5.62
N SER A 337 6.53 23.22 4.52
CA SER A 337 7.04 24.49 3.99
C SER A 337 5.95 25.43 3.46
N SER A 338 4.82 24.88 2.99
CA SER A 338 3.68 25.67 2.53
C SER A 338 2.82 26.22 3.67
N GLY A 339 3.04 25.77 4.91
CA GLY A 339 2.18 26.12 6.05
C GLY A 339 0.82 25.41 6.05
N SER A 340 0.63 24.36 5.24
CA SER A 340 -0.64 23.62 5.16
C SER A 340 -1.00 22.85 6.44
N LEU A 341 -0.04 22.68 7.35
CA LEU A 341 -0.23 22.02 8.65
C LEU A 341 -0.09 23.04 9.79
N PRO A 342 -1.21 23.51 10.37
CA PRO A 342 -1.17 24.49 11.45
C PRO A 342 -0.32 24.01 12.63
N GLY A 343 0.60 24.86 13.08
CA GLY A 343 1.46 24.60 14.24
C GLY A 343 2.64 23.66 13.98
N ILE A 344 2.86 23.21 12.75
CA ILE A 344 4.02 22.38 12.38
C ILE A 344 4.95 23.18 11.47
N THR A 345 6.16 23.43 11.93
CA THR A 345 7.18 24.21 11.21
C THR A 345 8.36 23.33 10.76
N ALA A 346 9.21 23.88 9.89
CA ALA A 346 10.48 23.27 9.52
C ALA A 346 11.38 22.99 10.74
N GLN A 347 11.33 23.85 11.76
CA GLN A 347 12.07 23.67 13.01
C GLN A 347 11.56 22.43 13.77
N ASN A 348 10.23 22.29 13.94
CA ASN A 348 9.66 21.12 14.62
C ASN A 348 10.03 19.81 13.92
N PHE A 349 10.09 19.83 12.58
CA PHE A 349 10.53 18.69 11.80
C PHE A 349 12.01 18.32 12.04
N GLN A 350 12.91 19.31 12.15
CA GLN A 350 14.31 19.06 12.46
C GLN A 350 14.50 18.56 13.90
N GLU A 351 13.77 19.14 14.85
CA GLU A 351 13.76 18.71 16.25
C GLU A 351 13.26 17.25 16.38
N ASP A 352 12.21 16.85 15.65
CA ASP A 352 11.73 15.46 15.62
C ASP A 352 12.79 14.49 15.08
N ASN A 353 13.53 14.89 14.05
CA ASN A 353 14.62 14.07 13.49
C ASN A 353 15.75 13.84 14.49
N GLU A 354 16.24 14.90 15.13
CA GLU A 354 17.32 14.79 16.11
C GLU A 354 16.87 14.02 17.36
N LEU A 355 15.65 14.29 17.85
CA LEU A 355 15.05 13.57 18.97
C LEU A 355 15.01 12.06 18.71
N TRP A 356 14.51 11.63 17.55
CA TRP A 356 14.39 10.20 17.24
C TRP A 356 15.73 9.54 16.93
N LYS A 357 16.65 10.26 16.32
CA LYS A 357 18.04 9.80 16.12
C LYS A 357 18.71 9.48 17.45
N ASP A 358 18.55 10.34 18.45
CA ASP A 358 19.10 10.13 19.80
C ASP A 358 18.40 8.98 20.52
N ARG A 359 17.06 8.97 20.53
CA ARG A 359 16.27 7.89 21.16
C ARG A 359 16.56 6.52 20.57
N VAL A 360 16.61 6.39 19.25
CA VAL A 360 16.96 5.13 18.58
C VAL A 360 18.42 4.74 18.85
N GLY A 361 19.31 5.73 19.02
CA GLY A 361 20.67 5.52 19.51
C GLY A 361 20.70 4.82 20.87
N HIS A 362 19.85 5.25 21.80
CA HIS A 362 19.69 4.60 23.09
C HIS A 362 18.99 3.24 22.99
N TYR A 363 17.91 3.13 22.20
CA TYR A 363 17.20 1.85 21.99
C TYR A 363 18.12 0.78 21.43
N LYS A 364 19.09 1.11 20.58
CA LYS A 364 20.09 0.16 20.08
C LYS A 364 20.87 -0.52 21.22
N GLN A 365 21.08 0.16 22.35
CA GLN A 365 21.82 -0.37 23.50
C GLN A 365 20.95 -1.31 24.35
N ILE A 366 19.63 -1.09 24.40
CA ILE A 366 18.70 -1.86 25.22
C ILE A 366 18.08 -3.03 24.45
N ILE A 367 17.69 -2.78 23.20
CA ILE A 367 17.02 -3.75 22.33
C ILE A 367 18.08 -4.58 21.61
N ASN A 368 18.51 -5.66 22.27
CA ASN A 368 19.43 -6.63 21.72
C ASN A 368 18.93 -7.15 20.35
N GLY A 369 19.77 -7.00 19.33
CA GLY A 369 19.47 -7.49 17.98
C GLY A 369 18.81 -6.48 17.04
N LEU A 370 18.47 -5.26 17.48
CA LEU A 370 17.97 -4.19 16.58
C LEU A 370 18.93 -3.94 15.41
N HIS A 371 20.23 -3.95 15.69
CA HIS A 371 21.28 -3.77 14.68
C HIS A 371 21.75 -5.08 14.02
N GLN A 372 21.22 -6.24 14.43
CA GLN A 372 21.68 -7.57 13.99
C GLN A 372 20.70 -8.27 13.04
N GLY A 373 19.70 -7.53 12.54
CA GLY A 373 18.66 -8.03 11.65
C GLY A 373 17.72 -9.04 12.31
N ARG A 374 17.53 -8.97 13.65
CA ARG A 374 16.56 -9.79 14.37
C ARG A 374 15.12 -9.36 14.08
N TYR A 375 14.91 -8.06 13.91
CA TYR A 375 13.63 -7.43 13.65
C TYR A 375 13.57 -6.99 12.18
N ARG A 376 12.38 -7.04 11.59
CA ARG A 376 12.13 -6.64 10.21
C ARG A 376 10.85 -5.81 10.07
N ASN A 377 9.75 -6.31 10.62
CA ASN A 377 8.45 -5.68 10.61
C ASN A 377 8.30 -4.82 11.86
N VAL A 378 8.50 -3.51 11.73
CA VAL A 378 8.36 -2.57 12.85
C VAL A 378 7.04 -1.81 12.69
N MET A 379 6.35 -1.58 13.80
CA MET A 379 5.18 -0.71 13.85
C MET A 379 5.47 0.48 14.75
N ASP A 380 5.21 1.68 14.26
CA ASP A 380 5.13 2.88 15.08
C ASP A 380 3.66 3.25 15.23
N MET A 381 3.12 3.07 16.43
CA MET A 381 1.70 3.19 16.69
C MET A 381 1.20 4.65 16.68
N ASN A 382 2.13 5.61 16.79
CA ASN A 382 1.84 7.04 16.78
C ASN A 382 3.00 7.80 16.15
N ALA A 383 3.09 7.70 14.83
CA ALA A 383 4.29 8.05 14.08
C ALA A 383 4.57 9.56 13.97
N TYR A 384 3.58 10.41 14.27
CA TYR A 384 3.70 11.87 14.16
C TYR A 384 4.31 12.31 12.81
N LEU A 385 5.54 12.83 12.78
CA LEU A 385 6.23 13.26 11.55
C LEU A 385 7.11 12.18 10.88
N GLY A 386 7.19 10.97 11.46
CA GLY A 386 7.96 9.84 10.94
C GLY A 386 9.45 9.85 11.29
N GLY A 387 9.90 10.64 12.27
CA GLY A 387 11.30 10.68 12.68
C GLY A 387 11.82 9.33 13.19
N PHE A 388 10.98 8.52 13.84
CA PHE A 388 11.36 7.17 14.27
C PHE A 388 11.73 6.28 13.08
N ALA A 389 10.92 6.27 12.01
CA ALA A 389 11.23 5.54 10.79
C ALA A 389 12.50 6.06 10.11
N ALA A 390 12.72 7.37 10.10
CA ALA A 390 13.93 7.96 9.56
C ALA A 390 15.19 7.59 10.35
N ALA A 391 15.11 7.52 11.68
CA ALA A 391 16.21 7.10 12.53
C ALA A 391 16.55 5.60 12.38
N LEU A 392 15.58 4.79 11.94
CA LEU A 392 15.75 3.36 11.65
C LEU A 392 16.26 3.05 10.23
N LEU A 393 16.38 4.06 9.35
CA LEU A 393 16.72 3.89 7.94
C LEU A 393 18.02 3.08 7.69
N LYS A 394 18.99 3.19 8.60
CA LYS A 394 20.28 2.49 8.53
C LYS A 394 20.18 0.99 8.82
N TYR A 395 19.03 0.49 9.23
CA TYR A 395 18.79 -0.92 9.51
C TYR A 395 17.91 -1.54 8.42
N HIS A 396 18.01 -2.85 8.23
CA HIS A 396 17.17 -3.59 7.29
C HIS A 396 15.76 -3.85 7.84
N VAL A 397 15.06 -2.80 8.27
CA VAL A 397 13.68 -2.84 8.74
C VAL A 397 12.77 -2.00 7.84
N TRP A 398 11.48 -2.25 7.90
CA TRP A 398 10.48 -1.30 7.42
C TRP A 398 9.54 -0.95 8.58
N VAL A 399 8.96 0.25 8.53
CA VAL A 399 8.09 0.74 9.59
C VAL A 399 6.69 0.96 9.03
N MET A 400 5.69 0.31 9.61
CA MET A 400 4.30 0.73 9.48
C MET A 400 4.10 1.95 10.37
N ASN A 401 4.09 3.13 9.77
CA ASN A 401 3.86 4.39 10.48
C ASN A 401 2.36 4.62 10.64
N VAL A 402 1.82 4.41 11.84
CA VAL A 402 0.40 4.60 12.10
C VAL A 402 0.15 6.01 12.59
N LEU A 403 -0.84 6.67 11.97
CA LEU A 403 -1.40 7.91 12.50
C LEU A 403 -2.78 7.61 13.09
N PRO A 404 -2.99 7.82 14.40
CA PRO A 404 -4.29 7.63 15.01
C PRO A 404 -5.38 8.45 14.31
N ALA A 405 -6.49 7.81 13.94
CA ALA A 405 -7.56 8.44 13.17
C ALA A 405 -8.27 9.59 13.91
N ASN A 406 -8.17 9.61 15.23
CA ASN A 406 -8.67 10.63 16.14
C ASN A 406 -7.61 11.69 16.52
N SER A 407 -6.45 11.70 15.85
CA SER A 407 -5.41 12.72 16.06
C SER A 407 -5.89 14.11 15.61
N ASN A 408 -5.55 15.14 16.38
CA ASN A 408 -5.82 16.55 16.01
C ASN A 408 -4.89 17.07 14.89
N GLN A 409 -3.80 16.36 14.59
CA GLN A 409 -2.86 16.72 13.53
C GLN A 409 -2.77 15.60 12.51
N ASP A 410 -3.14 15.91 11.27
CA ASP A 410 -3.06 15.00 10.13
C ASP A 410 -1.67 15.05 9.47
N THR A 411 -0.73 14.28 10.00
CA THR A 411 0.67 14.27 9.56
C THR A 411 1.02 13.09 8.66
N LEU A 412 0.07 12.23 8.29
CA LEU A 412 0.38 11.03 7.50
C LEU A 412 0.86 11.41 6.10
N GLY A 413 0.34 12.50 5.53
CA GLY A 413 0.83 13.08 4.28
C GLY A 413 2.32 13.44 4.34
N VAL A 414 2.81 13.93 5.49
CA VAL A 414 4.23 14.25 5.73
C VAL A 414 5.08 12.98 5.66
N ILE A 415 4.67 11.91 6.33
CA ILE A 415 5.38 10.62 6.35
C ILE A 415 5.57 10.10 4.92
N TYR A 416 4.53 10.18 4.10
CA TYR A 416 4.62 9.81 2.69
C TYR A 416 5.51 10.77 1.88
N GLU A 417 5.48 12.08 2.15
CA GLU A 417 6.36 13.05 1.47
C GLU A 417 7.84 12.80 1.78
N ARG A 418 8.16 12.19 2.93
CA ARG A 418 9.50 11.71 3.28
C ARG A 418 9.91 10.41 2.56
N GLY A 419 8.96 9.72 1.93
CA GLY A 419 9.20 8.44 1.25
C GLY A 419 9.08 7.21 2.15
N PHE A 420 8.28 7.31 3.22
CA PHE A 420 7.89 6.18 4.07
C PHE A 420 6.44 5.77 3.79
N ILE A 421 6.02 4.62 4.33
CA ILE A 421 4.64 4.12 4.23
C ILE A 421 3.97 4.15 5.61
N GLY A 422 2.65 4.21 5.63
CA GLY A 422 1.88 4.25 6.87
C GLY A 422 0.39 4.07 6.64
N THR A 423 -0.41 4.22 7.69
CA THR A 423 -1.86 4.13 7.57
C THR A 423 -2.58 4.92 8.65
N TYR A 424 -3.79 5.37 8.38
CA TYR A 424 -4.71 5.81 9.43
C TYR A 424 -5.26 4.59 10.16
N HIS A 425 -5.41 4.68 11.48
CA HIS A 425 -6.04 3.62 12.27
C HIS A 425 -6.60 4.16 13.59
N ASP A 426 -7.73 3.62 14.03
CA ASP A 426 -8.21 3.81 15.40
C ASP A 426 -7.82 2.61 16.28
N TRP A 427 -6.98 2.82 17.29
CA TRP A 427 -6.55 1.80 18.25
C TRP A 427 -7.67 1.27 19.16
N CYS A 428 -8.87 1.87 19.13
CA CYS A 428 -10.08 1.27 19.71
C CYS A 428 -10.62 0.08 18.88
N GLU A 429 -10.07 -0.15 17.68
CA GLU A 429 -10.43 -1.26 16.80
C GLU A 429 -9.22 -2.14 16.50
N ALA A 430 -9.46 -3.36 16.02
CA ALA A 430 -8.37 -4.24 15.64
C ALA A 430 -7.74 -3.84 14.30
N PHE A 431 -6.41 -3.78 14.28
CA PHE A 431 -5.64 -3.47 13.07
C PHE A 431 -5.92 -4.46 11.91
N SER A 432 -5.87 -4.01 10.64
CA SER A 432 -6.13 -4.84 9.44
C SER A 432 -4.98 -5.84 9.14
N THR A 433 -4.61 -6.68 10.09
CA THR A 433 -3.48 -7.60 9.94
C THR A 433 -3.69 -8.88 10.73
N TYR A 434 -2.88 -9.89 10.43
CA TYR A 434 -2.87 -11.15 11.17
C TYR A 434 -2.19 -11.01 12.54
N PRO A 435 -2.46 -11.90 13.50
CA PRO A 435 -1.71 -11.93 14.75
C PRO A 435 -0.22 -12.19 14.51
N ARG A 436 0.64 -11.59 15.36
CA ARG A 436 2.12 -11.77 15.33
C ARG A 436 2.82 -11.22 14.08
N THR A 437 2.21 -10.25 13.40
CA THR A 437 2.78 -9.61 12.21
C THR A 437 4.04 -8.77 12.49
N TYR A 438 4.08 -8.03 13.60
CA TYR A 438 5.14 -7.06 13.87
C TYR A 438 6.11 -7.58 14.92
N ASP A 439 7.40 -7.53 14.59
CA ASP A 439 8.49 -8.00 15.45
C ASP A 439 8.78 -7.01 16.58
N LEU A 440 8.53 -5.71 16.34
CA LEU A 440 8.72 -4.63 17.28
C LEU A 440 7.57 -3.63 17.17
N ILE A 441 6.92 -3.36 18.29
CA ILE A 441 5.86 -2.37 18.43
C ILE A 441 6.42 -1.19 19.23
N HIS A 442 6.40 -0.01 18.64
CA HIS A 442 6.76 1.24 19.26
C HIS A 442 5.49 2.04 19.58
N ALA A 443 5.22 2.26 20.86
CA ALA A 443 3.96 2.83 21.37
C ALA A 443 4.18 4.15 22.14
N SER A 444 5.04 5.03 21.62
CA SER A 444 5.30 6.34 22.25
C SER A 444 4.06 7.23 22.23
N ASN A 445 3.67 7.75 23.39
CA ASN A 445 2.53 8.69 23.54
C ASN A 445 1.20 8.18 22.95
N VAL A 446 1.01 6.87 22.81
CA VAL A 446 -0.28 6.32 22.32
C VAL A 446 -1.37 6.58 23.36
N PHE A 447 -1.12 6.28 24.63
CA PHE A 447 -2.12 6.42 25.68
C PHE A 447 -2.54 7.87 25.95
N SER A 448 -1.71 8.86 25.65
CA SER A 448 -2.10 10.27 25.78
C SER A 448 -3.18 10.70 24.77
N ILE A 449 -3.39 9.94 23.69
CA ILE A 449 -4.43 10.21 22.67
C ILE A 449 -5.80 9.64 23.10
N TYR A 450 -5.80 8.65 24.00
CA TYR A 450 -6.98 7.88 24.38
C TYR A 450 -7.36 8.04 25.86
N GLN A 451 -6.85 9.07 26.55
CA GLN A 451 -7.31 9.40 27.89
C GLN A 451 -8.82 9.66 27.83
N ASP A 452 -9.60 8.92 28.64
CA ASP A 452 -11.08 8.92 28.74
C ASP A 452 -11.89 8.00 27.80
N ARG A 453 -11.32 6.95 27.20
CA ARG A 453 -12.07 6.01 26.33
C ARG A 453 -11.92 4.51 26.62
#